data_AF-A0A0E4BL86-F1
#
_entry.id   AF-A0A0E4BL86-F1
#
_cell.length_a   1.000
_cell.length_b   1.000
_cell.length_c   1.000
_cell.angle_alpha   90.00
_cell.angle_beta   90.00
_cell.angle_gamma   90.00
#
_symmetry.space_group_name_H-M   'P 1'
#
loop_
_entity.id
_entity.type
_entity.pdbx_description
1 polymer ?
#
loop_
_entity_poly.entity_id
_entity_poly.type
_entity_poly.pdbx_seq_one_letter_code
_entity_poly.pdbx_strand_id
1 'polypeptide(L)'
;MPRYEWLQPDERTKRRSIADAIDLLPSDGAWRGEIRVSGLQLPSQDVVGLIAVFAEHAAADTTSIVTLPSAKQFRARPEGSQELETFDIFRLDGATLDGRGTIELVDGTRLRAVEVVPALLPYNVTRRDWLILHHTIARMKAEQECYTYPIRFADRRVALDCSTLRNLSGRIPLLKQIQGDIADQQPALKDLSQQKIADTLCKFGIRIPRPRQAQRRGSTATG
;
A
#
# COMPACT_ATOMS: atom_id res chain seq x y z
N MET A 1 22.33 -14.37 1.95
CA MET A 1 21.10 -13.56 2.05
C MET A 1 19.96 -14.52 1.82
N PRO A 2 19.00 -14.63 2.75
CA PRO A 2 17.90 -15.58 2.63
C PRO A 2 17.14 -15.33 1.33
N ARG A 3 16.79 -16.40 0.63
CA ARG A 3 15.99 -16.34 -0.59
C ARG A 3 14.52 -16.14 -0.22
N TYR A 4 13.89 -15.10 -0.76
CA TYR A 4 12.47 -14.86 -0.53
C TYR A 4 11.62 -15.51 -1.62
N GLU A 5 10.67 -16.33 -1.21
CA GLU A 5 9.71 -16.99 -2.10
C GLU A 5 8.29 -16.46 -1.82
N TRP A 6 7.63 -15.90 -2.84
CA TRP A 6 6.28 -15.35 -2.70
C TRP A 6 5.26 -16.40 -3.13
N LEU A 7 4.36 -16.78 -2.23
CA LEU A 7 3.41 -17.87 -2.49
C LEU A 7 2.06 -17.32 -2.98
N GLN A 8 1.72 -17.67 -4.22
CA GLN A 8 0.45 -17.36 -4.89
C GLN A 8 -0.03 -15.90 -4.71
N PRO A 9 0.77 -14.88 -5.04
CA PRO A 9 0.43 -13.48 -4.76
C PRO A 9 -0.90 -13.01 -5.38
N ASP A 10 -1.32 -13.61 -6.51
CA ASP A 10 -2.56 -13.26 -7.22
C ASP A 10 -3.84 -13.71 -6.49
N GLU A 11 -3.75 -14.66 -5.56
CA GLU A 11 -4.90 -15.17 -4.80
C GLU A 11 -5.15 -14.42 -3.49
N ARG A 12 -4.50 -13.27 -3.31
CA ARG A 12 -4.52 -12.47 -2.07
C ARG A 12 -5.92 -12.20 -1.56
N THR A 13 -6.87 -11.85 -2.43
CA THR A 13 -8.23 -11.48 -2.03
C THR A 13 -9.06 -12.66 -1.52
N LYS A 14 -8.62 -13.90 -1.76
CA LYS A 14 -9.31 -15.13 -1.32
C LYS A 14 -8.88 -15.57 0.09
N ARG A 15 -7.74 -15.10 0.59
CA ARG A 15 -7.16 -15.49 1.88
C ARG A 15 -7.60 -14.54 2.98
N ARG A 16 -8.64 -14.88 3.74
CA ARG A 16 -9.19 -14.02 4.80
C ARG A 16 -8.72 -14.43 6.19
N SER A 17 -8.06 -15.57 6.34
CA SER A 17 -7.56 -16.06 7.62
C SER A 17 -6.05 -16.32 7.60
N ILE A 18 -5.46 -16.39 8.78
CA ILE A 18 -4.07 -16.85 8.94
C ILE A 18 -3.95 -18.35 8.61
N ALA A 19 -5.00 -19.14 8.82
CA ALA A 19 -5.02 -20.53 8.38
C ALA A 19 -4.88 -20.64 6.86
N ASP A 20 -5.55 -19.79 6.09
CA ASP A 20 -5.42 -19.75 4.62
C ASP A 20 -3.98 -19.43 4.18
N ALA A 21 -3.22 -18.71 5.03
CA ALA A 21 -1.80 -18.45 4.76
C ALA A 21 -0.92 -19.66 5.12
N ILE A 22 -1.21 -20.34 6.23
CA ILE A 22 -0.52 -21.55 6.66
C ILE A 22 -0.70 -22.69 5.67
N ASP A 23 -1.91 -22.85 5.11
CA ASP A 23 -2.22 -23.90 4.12
C ASP A 23 -1.37 -23.80 2.85
N LEU A 24 -0.74 -22.65 2.60
CA LEU A 24 0.18 -22.46 1.49
C LEU A 24 1.64 -22.77 1.86
N LEU A 25 1.96 -22.80 3.15
CA LEU A 25 3.32 -23.08 3.61
C LEU A 25 3.64 -24.57 3.41
N PRO A 26 4.90 -24.92 3.07
CA PRO A 26 5.32 -26.31 2.98
C PRO A 26 5.02 -27.09 4.26
N SER A 27 4.32 -28.21 4.14
CA SER A 27 3.97 -29.11 5.24
C SER A 27 5.17 -29.83 5.83
N ASP A 28 6.24 -29.97 5.04
CA ASP A 28 7.41 -30.77 5.36
C ASP A 28 8.49 -29.91 6.04
N GLY A 29 8.30 -29.60 7.31
CA GLY A 29 9.35 -28.95 8.11
C GLY A 29 8.85 -28.15 9.30
N ALA A 30 9.71 -28.02 10.30
CA ALA A 30 9.53 -27.02 11.35
C ALA A 30 9.89 -25.65 10.78
N TRP A 31 8.91 -24.77 10.66
CA TRP A 31 9.09 -23.37 10.31
C TRP A 31 8.72 -22.48 11.49
N ARG A 32 9.31 -21.28 11.51
CA ARG A 32 8.94 -20.21 12.44
C ARG A 32 8.28 -19.10 11.65
N GLY A 33 7.07 -18.72 12.06
CA GLY A 33 6.31 -17.64 11.43
C GLY A 33 6.45 -16.32 12.16
N GLU A 34 6.52 -15.23 11.39
CA GLU A 34 6.39 -13.85 11.87
C GLU A 34 5.39 -13.13 10.97
N ILE A 35 4.47 -12.38 11.57
CA ILE A 35 3.52 -11.52 10.86
C ILE A 35 4.09 -10.12 10.86
N ARG A 36 4.15 -9.51 9.68
CA ARG A 36 4.53 -8.10 9.52
C ARG A 36 3.38 -7.32 8.93
N VAL A 37 3.13 -6.15 9.52
CA VAL A 37 2.09 -5.23 9.09
C VAL A 37 2.71 -3.87 8.83
N SER A 38 2.71 -3.43 7.57
CA SER A 38 3.17 -2.09 7.20
C SER A 38 1.98 -1.17 6.92
N GLY A 39 2.06 0.08 7.35
CA GLY A 39 1.03 1.07 7.03
C GLY A 39 1.06 1.47 5.56
N LEU A 40 -0.12 1.56 4.95
CA LEU A 40 -0.34 2.20 3.66
C LEU A 40 -1.30 3.38 3.86
N GLN A 41 -0.83 4.60 3.63
CA GLN A 41 -1.69 5.77 3.67
C GLN A 41 -2.47 5.91 2.36
N LEU A 42 -3.78 5.99 2.49
CA LEU A 42 -4.73 6.13 1.38
C LEU A 42 -4.97 7.60 1.04
N PRO A 43 -5.58 7.89 -0.12
CA PRO A 43 -5.99 9.25 -0.48
C PRO A 43 -6.94 9.88 0.54
N SER A 44 -7.80 9.07 1.18
CA SER A 44 -8.69 9.51 2.27
C SER A 44 -7.96 9.88 3.57
N GLN A 45 -6.62 9.74 3.60
CA GLN A 45 -5.75 9.88 4.77
C GLN A 45 -5.84 8.74 5.78
N ASP A 46 -6.83 7.85 5.61
CA ASP A 46 -6.88 6.59 6.34
C ASP A 46 -5.60 5.80 6.13
N VAL A 47 -5.17 5.11 7.18
CA VAL A 47 -4.08 4.13 7.11
C VAL A 47 -4.68 2.74 7.17
N VAL A 48 -4.26 1.87 6.26
CA VAL A 48 -4.59 0.43 6.27
C VAL A 48 -3.30 -0.36 6.44
N GLY A 49 -3.38 -1.51 7.11
CA GLY A 49 -2.28 -2.45 7.23
C GLY A 49 -2.12 -3.30 5.95
N LEU A 50 -0.91 -3.33 5.42
CA LEU A 50 -0.43 -4.31 4.45
C LEU A 50 0.16 -5.49 5.23
N ILE A 51 -0.42 -6.66 5.07
CA ILE A 51 -0.14 -7.81 5.93
C ILE A 51 0.60 -8.87 5.15
N ALA A 52 1.70 -9.37 5.71
CA ALA A 52 2.45 -10.50 5.20
C ALA A 52 2.86 -11.44 6.33
N VAL A 53 2.74 -12.74 6.08
CA VAL A 53 3.26 -13.82 6.91
C VAL A 53 4.59 -14.26 6.33
N PHE A 54 5.64 -14.16 7.12
CA PHE A 54 6.98 -14.63 6.81
C PHE A 54 7.19 -15.96 7.53
N ALA A 55 7.47 -17.02 6.78
CA ALA A 55 7.79 -18.32 7.33
C ALA A 55 9.23 -18.68 6.99
N GLU A 56 10.08 -18.73 8.01
CA GLU A 56 11.47 -19.14 7.90
C GLU A 56 11.58 -20.65 8.10
N HIS A 57 12.15 -21.34 7.14
CA HIS A 57 12.36 -22.79 7.19
C HIS A 57 13.70 -23.11 7.84
N ALA A 58 13.72 -23.93 8.90
CA ALA A 58 14.96 -24.23 9.60
C ALA A 58 15.99 -24.99 8.74
N ALA A 59 15.52 -25.77 7.75
CA ALA A 59 16.36 -26.60 6.88
C ALA A 59 16.70 -25.96 5.53
N ALA A 60 16.10 -24.81 5.19
CA ALA A 60 16.30 -24.14 3.91
C ALA A 60 16.69 -22.67 4.13
N ASP A 61 17.64 -22.15 3.36
CA ASP A 61 17.97 -20.71 3.33
C ASP A 61 16.90 -19.90 2.56
N THR A 62 15.62 -20.26 2.76
CA THR A 62 14.45 -19.73 2.06
C THR A 62 13.40 -19.29 3.07
N THR A 63 12.88 -18.08 2.87
CA THR A 63 11.74 -17.53 3.62
C THR A 63 10.54 -17.46 2.68
N SER A 64 9.49 -18.22 3.00
CA SER A 64 8.22 -18.14 2.29
C SER A 64 7.43 -16.92 2.77
N ILE A 65 6.84 -16.17 1.85
CA ILE A 65 6.04 -14.98 2.14
C ILE A 65 4.63 -15.18 1.58
N VAL A 66 3.64 -15.06 2.45
CA VAL A 66 2.22 -15.11 2.09
C VAL A 66 1.54 -13.79 2.45
N THR A 67 0.86 -13.16 1.50
CA THR A 67 0.20 -11.87 1.73
C THR A 67 -1.30 -12.04 1.96
N LEU A 68 -1.84 -11.29 2.93
CA LEU A 68 -3.27 -11.20 3.20
C LEU A 68 -3.86 -9.87 2.66
N PRO A 69 -5.19 -9.78 2.46
CA PRO A 69 -5.89 -8.55 2.11
C PRO A 69 -5.50 -7.40 3.04
N SER A 70 -5.46 -6.18 2.52
CA SER A 70 -5.22 -5.01 3.37
C SER A 70 -6.39 -4.86 4.33
N ALA A 71 -6.14 -4.51 5.58
CA ALA A 71 -7.17 -4.41 6.61
C ALA A 71 -6.93 -3.21 7.53
N LYS A 72 -7.95 -2.75 8.24
CA LYS A 72 -7.79 -1.86 9.42
C LYS A 72 -7.90 -2.64 10.72
N GLN A 73 -8.59 -3.77 10.68
CA GLN A 73 -8.94 -4.58 11.84
C GLN A 73 -8.82 -6.05 11.50
N PHE A 74 -8.66 -6.86 12.53
CA PHE A 74 -8.82 -8.31 12.45
C PHE A 74 -9.72 -8.79 13.58
N ARG A 75 -10.22 -10.01 13.45
CA ARG A 75 -10.98 -10.71 14.47
C ARG A 75 -10.20 -11.94 14.92
N ALA A 76 -10.23 -12.23 16.20
CA ALA A 76 -9.55 -13.39 16.77
C ALA A 76 -10.20 -13.84 18.07
N ARG A 77 -9.89 -15.05 18.51
CA ARG A 77 -10.24 -15.53 19.86
C ARG A 77 -8.99 -15.50 20.75
N PRO A 78 -8.98 -14.71 21.83
CA PRO A 78 -7.94 -14.80 22.85
C PRO A 78 -7.90 -16.18 23.50
N GLU A 79 -6.72 -16.59 23.96
CA GLU A 79 -6.56 -17.79 24.76
C GLU A 79 -7.45 -17.74 26.02
N GLY A 80 -8.10 -18.86 26.35
CA GLY A 80 -9.08 -18.92 27.45
C GLY A 80 -10.46 -18.32 27.14
N SER A 81 -10.62 -17.54 26.06
CA SER A 81 -11.92 -17.02 25.62
C SER A 81 -12.53 -17.90 24.51
N GLN A 82 -13.86 -17.94 24.45
CA GLN A 82 -14.60 -18.48 23.30
C GLN A 82 -15.16 -17.37 22.40
N GLU A 83 -15.15 -16.13 22.89
CA GLU A 83 -15.67 -14.99 22.18
C GLU A 83 -14.69 -14.52 21.10
N LEU A 84 -15.27 -14.02 20.01
CA LEU A 84 -14.53 -13.46 18.91
C LEU A 84 -14.43 -11.95 19.13
N GLU A 85 -13.22 -11.47 19.33
CA GLU A 85 -12.94 -10.06 19.59
C GLU A 85 -12.36 -9.38 18.35
N THR A 86 -12.56 -8.06 18.25
CA THR A 86 -12.03 -7.25 17.14
C THR A 86 -10.86 -6.40 17.63
N PHE A 87 -9.77 -6.42 16.88
CA PHE A 87 -8.51 -5.76 17.22
C PHE A 87 -8.06 -4.86 16.08
N ASP A 88 -7.25 -3.86 16.42
CA ASP A 88 -6.53 -3.04 15.44
C ASP A 88 -5.48 -3.88 14.70
N ILE A 89 -5.38 -3.71 13.37
CA ILE A 89 -4.51 -4.55 12.54
C ILE A 89 -3.02 -4.43 12.89
N PHE A 90 -2.57 -3.26 13.35
CA PHE A 90 -1.17 -3.02 13.65
C PHE A 90 -0.70 -3.78 14.90
N ARG A 91 -1.62 -4.31 15.73
CA ARG A 91 -1.26 -5.22 16.82
C ARG A 91 -0.67 -6.55 16.36
N LEU A 92 -0.90 -6.95 15.10
CA LEU A 92 -0.28 -8.15 14.53
C LEU A 92 1.17 -7.92 14.08
N ASP A 93 1.66 -6.67 14.04
CA ASP A 93 3.04 -6.41 13.61
C ASP A 93 4.05 -7.00 14.61
N GLY A 94 4.96 -7.84 14.11
CA GLY A 94 5.92 -8.59 14.93
C GLY A 94 5.31 -9.78 15.68
N ALA A 95 4.04 -10.11 15.46
CA ALA A 95 3.43 -11.29 16.08
C ALA A 95 4.08 -12.57 15.53
N THR A 96 4.31 -13.54 16.41
CA THR A 96 4.88 -14.83 16.03
C THR A 96 3.79 -15.86 15.78
N LEU A 97 4.05 -16.79 14.87
CA LEU A 97 3.11 -17.83 14.47
C LEU A 97 3.80 -19.20 14.57
N ASP A 98 3.12 -20.15 15.21
CA ASP A 98 3.54 -21.54 15.27
C ASP A 98 2.85 -22.40 14.19
N GLY A 99 3.37 -23.62 14.00
CA GLY A 99 2.81 -24.59 13.04
C GLY A 99 1.41 -25.10 13.39
N ARG A 100 0.82 -24.71 14.53
CA ARG A 100 -0.55 -25.05 14.93
C ARG A 100 -1.54 -23.93 14.62
N GLY A 101 -1.08 -22.79 14.10
CA GLY A 101 -1.94 -21.63 13.86
C GLY A 101 -2.15 -20.77 15.11
N THR A 102 -1.38 -20.98 16.17
CA THR A 102 -1.40 -20.10 17.35
C THR A 102 -0.55 -18.88 17.07
N ILE A 103 -1.12 -17.70 17.34
CA ILE A 103 -0.43 -16.43 17.18
C ILE A 103 -0.14 -15.86 18.56
N GLU A 104 1.10 -15.47 18.80
CA GLU A 104 1.51 -14.74 20.01
C GLU A 104 1.90 -13.31 19.60
N LEU A 105 1.14 -12.34 20.10
CA LEU A 105 1.41 -10.92 19.90
C LEU A 105 2.67 -10.50 20.66
N VAL A 106 3.23 -9.34 20.32
CA VAL A 106 4.42 -8.77 20.99
C VAL A 106 4.19 -8.53 22.50
N ASP A 107 2.95 -8.25 22.90
CA ASP A 107 2.57 -8.08 24.32
C ASP A 107 2.37 -9.41 25.07
N GLY A 108 2.61 -10.55 24.42
CA GLY A 108 2.43 -11.90 24.96
C GLY A 108 1.00 -12.44 24.86
N THR A 109 0.05 -11.65 24.34
CA THR A 109 -1.33 -12.12 24.12
C THR A 109 -1.35 -13.24 23.10
N ARG A 110 -1.96 -14.38 23.45
CA ARG A 110 -2.14 -15.52 22.55
C ARG A 110 -3.51 -15.51 21.91
N LEU A 111 -3.54 -15.73 20.60
CA LEU A 111 -4.72 -15.66 19.74
C LEU A 111 -4.83 -16.92 18.89
N ARG A 112 -6.08 -17.30 18.59
CA ARG A 112 -6.44 -18.33 17.60
C ARG A 112 -7.55 -17.84 16.67
N ALA A 113 -7.76 -18.55 15.57
CA ALA A 113 -8.81 -18.26 14.59
C ALA A 113 -8.77 -16.80 14.10
N VAL A 114 -7.57 -16.36 13.68
CA VAL A 114 -7.34 -14.98 13.26
C VAL A 114 -7.82 -14.76 11.83
N GLU A 115 -8.79 -13.87 11.68
CA GLU A 115 -9.42 -13.48 10.42
C GLU A 115 -9.22 -11.99 10.18
N VAL A 116 -8.63 -11.62 9.05
CA VAL A 116 -8.50 -10.22 8.67
C VAL A 116 -9.84 -9.71 8.16
N VAL A 117 -10.22 -8.48 8.54
CA VAL A 117 -11.41 -7.81 8.00
C VAL A 117 -10.95 -6.95 6.83
N PRO A 118 -11.14 -7.36 5.56
CA PRO A 118 -10.58 -6.64 4.43
C PRO A 118 -11.10 -5.20 4.42
N ALA A 119 -10.19 -4.25 4.36
CA ALA A 119 -10.55 -2.86 4.20
C ALA A 119 -11.22 -2.70 2.83
N LEU A 120 -12.42 -2.12 2.84
CA LEU A 120 -12.98 -1.53 1.64
C LEU A 120 -12.10 -0.33 1.30
N LEU A 121 -11.09 -0.54 0.46
CA LEU A 121 -10.17 0.52 0.07
C LEU A 121 -11.01 1.66 -0.52
N PRO A 122 -11.08 2.82 0.16
CA PRO A 122 -11.89 3.92 -0.28
C PRO A 122 -11.28 4.44 -1.57
N TYR A 123 -12.14 4.63 -2.57
CA TYR A 123 -11.88 5.02 -3.95
C TYR A 123 -11.71 3.87 -4.93
N ASN A 124 -12.74 3.72 -5.79
CA ASN A 124 -12.56 3.33 -7.17
C ASN A 124 -11.66 4.37 -7.85
N VAL A 125 -10.34 4.22 -7.68
CA VAL A 125 -9.36 4.94 -8.48
C VAL A 125 -9.59 4.50 -9.91
N THR A 126 -10.11 5.40 -10.74
CA THR A 126 -10.38 5.05 -12.12
C THR A 126 -9.05 4.73 -12.81
N ARG A 127 -9.07 3.88 -13.83
CA ARG A 127 -7.88 3.63 -14.66
C ARG A 127 -7.25 4.94 -15.14
N ARG A 128 -8.08 5.93 -15.45
CA ARG A 128 -7.64 7.28 -15.86
C ARG A 128 -6.90 8.02 -14.74
N ASP A 129 -7.41 8.00 -13.51
CA ASP A 129 -6.73 8.61 -12.37
C ASP A 129 -5.37 7.95 -12.10
N TRP A 130 -5.31 6.62 -12.18
CA TRP A 130 -4.08 5.85 -12.05
C TRP A 130 -3.02 6.24 -13.08
N LEU A 131 -3.42 6.42 -14.34
CA LEU A 131 -2.50 6.81 -15.41
C LEU A 131 -1.94 8.22 -15.19
N ILE A 132 -2.80 9.18 -14.79
CA ILE A 132 -2.34 10.54 -14.44
C ILE A 132 -1.28 10.46 -13.34
N LEU A 133 -1.54 9.71 -12.27
CA LEU A 133 -0.61 9.57 -11.14
C LEU A 133 0.70 8.91 -11.56
N HIS A 134 0.62 7.77 -12.26
CA HIS A 134 1.80 7.01 -12.64
C HIS A 134 2.74 7.81 -13.53
N HIS A 135 2.20 8.49 -14.55
CA HIS A 135 2.97 9.38 -15.42
C HIS A 135 3.58 10.56 -14.66
N THR A 136 2.82 11.14 -13.73
CA THR A 136 3.34 12.24 -12.90
C THR A 136 4.49 11.76 -12.01
N ILE A 137 4.37 10.60 -11.36
CA ILE A 137 5.41 10.00 -10.51
C ILE A 137 6.66 9.65 -11.35
N ALA A 138 6.47 9.05 -12.52
CA ALA A 138 7.56 8.70 -13.42
C ALA A 138 8.31 9.94 -13.91
N ARG A 139 7.58 11.02 -14.20
CA ARG A 139 8.18 12.30 -14.57
C ARG A 139 9.03 12.90 -13.45
N MET A 140 8.60 12.72 -12.20
CA MET A 140 9.36 13.13 -11.01
C MET A 140 10.51 12.18 -10.66
N LYS A 141 10.64 11.05 -11.36
CA LYS A 141 11.58 9.95 -11.05
C LYS A 141 11.45 9.43 -9.61
N ALA A 142 10.22 9.44 -9.09
CA ALA A 142 9.90 9.13 -7.71
C ALA A 142 9.29 7.72 -7.53
N GLU A 143 9.36 6.86 -8.54
CA GLU A 143 8.76 5.52 -8.51
C GLU A 143 9.28 4.69 -7.34
N GLN A 144 10.60 4.79 -7.06
CA GLN A 144 11.24 4.08 -5.94
C GLN A 144 10.88 4.68 -4.57
N GLU A 145 10.29 5.87 -4.51
CA GLU A 145 9.80 6.45 -3.26
C GLU A 145 8.32 6.09 -3.06
N CYS A 146 7.52 6.13 -4.13
CA CYS A 146 6.07 5.99 -4.08
C CYS A 146 5.56 4.54 -4.11
N TYR A 147 6.33 3.62 -4.71
CA TYR A 147 5.95 2.21 -4.88
C TYR A 147 6.83 1.25 -4.07
N THR A 148 7.57 1.78 -3.09
CA THR A 148 8.41 0.95 -2.22
C THR A 148 7.60 0.44 -1.05
N TYR A 149 7.42 -0.87 -1.04
CA TYR A 149 6.86 -1.59 0.09
C TYR A 149 7.74 -2.78 0.40
N PRO A 150 7.84 -3.17 1.68
CA PRO A 150 8.42 -4.46 2.04
C PRO A 150 7.64 -5.63 1.44
N ILE A 151 6.38 -5.41 1.06
CA ILE A 151 5.47 -6.40 0.47
C ILE A 151 5.35 -6.18 -1.04
N ARG A 152 5.79 -7.16 -1.85
CA ARG A 152 5.63 -7.08 -3.31
C ARG A 152 4.19 -7.39 -3.69
N PHE A 153 3.54 -6.43 -4.35
CA PHE A 153 2.27 -6.65 -5.03
C PHE A 153 2.52 -7.24 -6.41
N ALA A 154 1.64 -8.16 -6.84
CA ALA A 154 1.67 -8.72 -8.19
C ALA A 154 1.58 -7.61 -9.26
N ASP A 155 0.75 -6.59 -9.01
CA ASP A 155 0.78 -5.33 -9.73
C ASP A 155 1.21 -4.20 -8.76
N ARG A 156 2.42 -3.69 -8.95
CA ARG A 156 2.97 -2.55 -8.18
C ARG A 156 2.08 -1.31 -8.24
N ARG A 157 1.18 -1.22 -9.22
CA ARG A 157 0.23 -0.10 -9.38
C ARG A 157 -0.95 -0.18 -8.43
N VAL A 158 -1.14 -1.29 -7.70
CA VAL A 158 -2.29 -1.47 -6.79
C VAL A 158 -2.04 -0.85 -5.41
N ALA A 159 -0.78 -0.62 -5.05
CA ALA A 159 -0.41 0.02 -3.80
C ALA A 159 0.38 1.29 -4.09
N LEU A 160 -0.20 2.45 -3.78
CA LEU A 160 0.47 3.75 -3.85
C LEU A 160 0.39 4.42 -2.48
N ASP A 161 1.54 4.76 -1.90
CA ASP A 161 1.61 5.30 -0.57
C ASP A 161 1.43 6.81 -0.71
N CYS A 162 0.25 7.27 -0.35
CA CYS A 162 -0.08 8.68 -0.51
C CYS A 162 0.67 9.57 0.48
N SER A 163 1.32 8.99 1.51
CA SER A 163 2.15 9.75 2.45
C SER A 163 3.37 10.34 1.74
N THR A 164 4.03 9.57 0.87
CA THR A 164 5.24 9.98 0.15
C THR A 164 4.94 11.03 -0.90
N LEU A 165 3.78 10.94 -1.55
CA LEU A 165 3.32 11.91 -2.56
C LEU A 165 3.24 13.35 -2.04
N ARG A 166 2.87 13.53 -0.77
CA ARG A 166 2.83 14.85 -0.13
C ARG A 166 4.22 15.47 -0.05
N ASN A 167 5.25 14.65 0.16
CA ASN A 167 6.63 15.08 0.28
C ASN A 167 7.25 15.44 -1.08
N LEU A 168 6.56 15.13 -2.19
CA LEU A 168 7.01 15.45 -3.55
C LEU A 168 6.66 16.88 -3.99
N SER A 169 6.02 17.69 -3.14
CA SER A 169 5.45 18.99 -3.55
C SER A 169 6.42 19.96 -4.24
N GLY A 170 7.71 19.87 -3.95
CA GLY A 170 8.74 20.69 -4.59
C GLY A 170 9.24 20.20 -5.96
N ARG A 171 8.87 18.98 -6.37
CA ARG A 171 9.30 18.32 -7.62
C ARG A 171 8.21 18.23 -8.68
N ILE A 172 6.99 18.68 -8.36
CA ILE A 172 5.83 18.53 -9.25
C ILE A 172 6.03 19.41 -10.51
N PRO A 173 6.04 18.82 -11.71
CA PRO A 173 6.10 19.58 -12.96
C PRO A 173 4.86 20.46 -13.17
N LEU A 174 4.94 21.42 -14.08
CA LEU A 174 3.76 22.22 -14.44
C LEU A 174 2.69 21.33 -15.08
N LEU A 175 1.41 21.62 -14.83
CA LEU A 175 0.29 20.82 -15.37
C LEU A 175 0.35 20.67 -16.90
N LYS A 176 0.81 21.71 -17.60
CA LYS A 176 1.01 21.67 -19.06
C LYS A 176 2.07 20.65 -19.48
N GLN A 177 3.13 20.48 -18.69
CA GLN A 177 4.18 19.48 -18.97
C GLN A 177 3.64 18.08 -18.73
N ILE A 178 2.96 17.86 -17.59
CA ILE A 178 2.31 16.58 -17.28
C ILE A 178 1.30 16.21 -18.38
N GLN A 179 0.49 17.16 -18.82
CA GLN A 179 -0.48 16.95 -19.90
C GLN A 179 0.19 16.54 -21.22
N GLY A 180 1.26 17.24 -21.62
CA GLY A 180 2.03 16.92 -22.83
C GLY A 180 2.64 15.53 -22.76
N ASP A 181 3.32 15.21 -21.65
CA ASP A 181 3.96 13.91 -21.45
C ASP A 181 2.93 12.76 -21.50
N ILE A 182 1.75 12.95 -20.89
CA ILE A 182 0.65 11.97 -20.94
C ILE A 182 0.11 11.81 -22.37
N ALA A 183 -0.08 12.91 -23.11
CA ALA A 183 -0.59 12.87 -24.48
C ALA A 183 0.37 12.13 -25.42
N ASP A 184 1.68 12.31 -25.23
CA ASP A 184 2.73 11.66 -26.02
C ASP A 184 2.82 10.16 -25.72
N GLN A 185 2.74 9.76 -24.45
CA GLN A 185 2.88 8.37 -24.03
C GLN A 185 1.57 7.57 -24.11
N GLN A 186 0.43 8.26 -24.04
CA GLN A 186 -0.91 7.67 -24.07
C GLN A 186 -1.85 8.49 -24.95
N PRO A 187 -1.85 8.23 -26.28
CA PRO A 187 -2.72 8.94 -27.22
C PRO A 187 -4.21 8.85 -26.87
N ALA A 188 -4.64 7.75 -26.22
CA ALA A 188 -6.01 7.57 -25.74
C ALA A 188 -6.44 8.59 -24.66
N LEU A 189 -5.49 9.34 -24.08
CA LEU A 189 -5.72 10.39 -23.09
C LEU A 189 -5.32 11.79 -23.61
N LYS A 190 -5.23 12.00 -24.93
CA LYS A 190 -4.81 13.29 -25.51
C LYS A 190 -5.69 14.46 -25.08
N ASP A 191 -6.98 14.23 -24.84
CA ASP A 191 -7.96 15.27 -24.46
C ASP A 191 -8.08 15.48 -22.95
N LEU A 192 -7.04 15.13 -22.19
CA LEU A 192 -7.07 15.23 -20.74
C LEU A 192 -6.84 16.68 -20.29
N SER A 193 -7.84 17.28 -19.66
CA SER A 193 -7.77 18.68 -19.22
C SER A 193 -6.80 18.87 -18.04
N GLN A 194 -6.13 20.03 -17.98
CA GLN A 194 -5.27 20.37 -16.84
C GLN A 194 -6.05 20.41 -15.52
N GLN A 195 -7.34 20.79 -15.56
CA GLN A 195 -8.22 20.72 -14.39
C GLN A 195 -8.37 19.29 -13.90
N LYS A 196 -8.60 18.32 -14.79
CA LYS A 196 -8.71 16.91 -14.40
C LYS A 196 -7.40 16.37 -13.82
N ILE A 197 -6.25 16.76 -14.39
CA ILE A 197 -4.94 16.46 -13.79
C ILE A 197 -4.88 17.04 -12.38
N ALA A 198 -5.26 18.31 -12.24
CA ALA A 198 -5.18 19.00 -10.96
C ALA A 198 -6.05 18.36 -9.87
N ASP A 199 -7.29 18.04 -10.21
CA ASP A 199 -8.23 17.40 -9.30
C ASP A 199 -7.74 16.01 -8.90
N THR A 200 -7.22 15.23 -9.86
CA THR A 200 -6.64 13.91 -9.58
C THR A 200 -5.40 14.01 -8.69
N LEU A 201 -4.47 14.92 -8.96
CA LEU A 201 -3.29 15.09 -8.10
C LEU A 201 -3.68 15.55 -6.69
N CYS A 202 -4.57 16.53 -6.59
CA CYS A 202 -5.07 17.05 -5.31
C CYS A 202 -5.77 15.95 -4.49
N LYS A 203 -6.59 15.12 -5.14
CA LYS A 203 -7.27 13.97 -4.52
C LYS A 203 -6.29 13.00 -3.83
N PHE A 204 -5.05 12.90 -4.33
CA PHE A 204 -4.00 12.04 -3.78
C PHE A 204 -2.99 12.81 -2.91
N GLY A 205 -3.33 14.03 -2.50
CA GLY A 205 -2.51 14.84 -1.59
C GLY A 205 -1.37 15.59 -2.27
N ILE A 206 -1.25 15.54 -3.59
CA ILE A 206 -0.22 16.26 -4.36
C ILE A 206 -0.69 17.71 -4.56
N ARG A 207 0.01 18.66 -3.93
CA ARG A 207 -0.29 20.09 -4.02
C ARG A 207 0.41 20.71 -5.22
N ILE A 208 -0.35 21.11 -6.23
CA ILE A 208 0.20 21.79 -7.40
C ILE A 208 0.59 23.23 -7.04
N PRO A 209 1.83 23.66 -7.32
CA PRO A 209 2.21 25.06 -7.14
C PRO A 209 1.29 25.96 -7.96
N ARG A 210 0.58 26.88 -7.29
CA ARG A 210 -0.12 27.94 -8.02
C ARG A 210 0.96 28.84 -8.65
N PRO A 211 0.90 29.13 -9.95
CA PRO A 211 1.77 30.15 -10.51
C PRO A 211 1.53 31.44 -9.73
N ARG A 212 2.57 31.95 -9.05
CA ARG A 212 2.53 33.30 -8.50
C ARG A 212 2.20 34.20 -9.67
N GLN A 213 1.01 34.79 -9.69
CA GLN A 213 0.77 35.95 -10.54
C GLN A 213 1.87 36.93 -10.17
N ALA A 214 2.81 37.13 -11.09
CA ALA A 214 3.73 38.24 -11.00
C ALA A 214 2.83 39.46 -10.81
N GLN A 215 2.88 40.05 -9.62
CA GLN A 215 2.29 41.35 -9.36
C GLN A 215 2.84 42.24 -10.48
N ARG A 216 2.02 42.51 -11.48
CA ARG A 216 2.22 43.62 -12.40
C ARG A 216 2.23 44.84 -11.49
N ARG A 217 3.42 45.22 -10.99
CA ARG A 217 3.70 46.60 -10.63
C ARG A 217 3.59 47.37 -11.94
N GLY A 218 2.35 47.71 -12.28
CA GLY A 218 2.08 48.82 -13.17
C GLY A 218 2.51 50.07 -12.43
N SER A 219 3.78 50.41 -12.59
CA SER A 219 4.27 51.77 -12.34
C SER A 219 4.35 52.44 -13.71
N THR A 220 3.19 52.73 -14.30
CA THR A 220 3.08 53.74 -15.35
C THR A 220 3.06 55.12 -14.70
N ALA A 221 3.92 55.98 -15.21
CA ALA A 221 4.23 57.35 -14.82
C ALA A 221 3.03 58.31 -14.72
N THR A 222 3.17 59.36 -13.89
CA THR A 222 2.74 60.78 -14.09
C THR A 222 2.91 61.52 -12.75
N GLY A 223 3.49 62.72 -12.64
CA GLY A 223 4.14 63.64 -13.57
C GLY A 223 5.09 64.56 -12.81
#